data_AF-A0A2S1GYB4-F1
#
_entry.id   AF-A0A2S1GYB4-F1
#
_cell.length_a   1.000
_cell.length_b   1.000
_cell.length_c   1.000
_cell.angle_alpha   90.00
_cell.angle_beta   90.00
_cell.angle_gamma   90.00
#
_symmetry.space_group_name_H-M   'P 1'
#
loop_
_entity.id
_entity.type
_entity.pdbx_description
1 polymer ?
#
loop_
_entity_poly.entity_id
_entity_poly.type
_entity_poly.pdbx_seq_one_letter_code
_entity_poly.pdbx_strand_id
1 'polypeptide(L)'
;MKINPIGIQAIQSYKNQTRVAKSENTSKTFADHIEISSKAKEMQSTSTYANERAERMKKLKEDIDSGNYKVDAKQVAADMLKYYRR
;
A
#
# COMPACT_ATOMS: atom_id res chain seq x y z
N MET A 1 30.98 -44.21 -65.56
CA MET A 1 30.67 -43.34 -64.41
C MET A 1 29.15 -43.19 -64.30
N LYS A 2 28.55 -43.61 -63.19
CA LYS A 2 27.12 -43.49 -62.90
C LYS A 2 26.91 -42.26 -62.02
N ILE A 3 26.10 -41.32 -62.47
CA ILE A 3 25.76 -40.09 -61.75
C ILE A 3 24.42 -40.35 -61.05
N ASN A 4 24.42 -40.41 -59.72
CA ASN A 4 23.19 -40.44 -58.93
C ASN A 4 22.83 -39.00 -58.57
N PRO A 5 21.62 -38.51 -58.90
CA PRO A 5 21.23 -37.14 -58.59
C PRO A 5 21.11 -36.92 -57.07
N ILE A 6 21.62 -35.77 -56.66
CA ILE A 6 21.71 -35.25 -55.29
C ILE A 6 20.30 -35.20 -54.69
N GLY A 7 20.11 -35.89 -53.57
CA GLY A 7 18.88 -35.86 -52.79
C GLY A 7 18.59 -34.45 -52.30
N ILE A 8 17.67 -33.77 -52.99
CA ILE A 8 17.05 -32.53 -52.54
C ILE A 8 16.17 -32.89 -51.34
N GLN A 9 16.76 -32.92 -50.15
CA GLN A 9 15.99 -32.97 -48.92
C GLN A 9 15.18 -31.68 -48.85
N ALA A 10 13.86 -31.83 -48.75
CA ALA A 10 12.92 -30.74 -48.64
C ALA A 10 13.40 -29.76 -47.56
N ILE A 11 13.69 -28.53 -47.97
CA ILE A 11 14.05 -27.43 -47.08
C ILE A 11 12.84 -27.24 -46.15
N GLN A 12 12.96 -27.69 -44.90
CA GLN A 12 12.02 -27.37 -43.82
C GLN A 12 12.21 -25.88 -43.46
N SER A 13 11.72 -24.99 -44.31
CA SER A 13 11.68 -23.55 -44.04
C SER A 13 10.57 -23.27 -43.03
N TYR A 14 10.91 -22.47 -42.03
CA TYR A 14 10.07 -22.03 -40.89
C TYR A 14 9.96 -23.00 -39.71
N LYS A 15 11.10 -23.35 -39.10
CA LYS A 15 11.12 -23.27 -37.63
C LYS A 15 11.21 -21.80 -37.27
N ASN A 16 10.07 -21.22 -36.89
CA ASN A 16 10.03 -19.95 -36.18
C ASN A 16 10.87 -20.13 -34.91
N GLN A 17 12.16 -19.77 -34.99
CA GLN A 17 12.91 -19.44 -33.79
C GLN A 17 12.21 -18.20 -33.25
N THR A 18 11.28 -18.42 -32.32
CA THR A 18 10.87 -17.39 -31.39
C THR A 18 12.16 -16.86 -30.79
N ARG A 19 12.60 -15.70 -31.28
CA ARG A 19 13.54 -14.88 -30.54
C ARG A 19 12.84 -14.65 -29.22
N VAL A 20 13.28 -15.36 -28.19
CA VAL A 20 13.07 -14.93 -26.82
C VAL A 20 13.74 -13.57 -26.82
N ALA A 21 12.97 -12.52 -27.05
CA ALA A 21 13.36 -11.20 -26.59
C ALA A 21 13.69 -11.46 -25.13
N LYS A 22 15.00 -11.43 -24.79
CA LYS A 22 15.41 -11.31 -23.40
C LYS A 22 14.50 -10.21 -22.90
N SER A 23 13.54 -10.56 -22.05
CA SER A 23 12.89 -9.55 -21.23
C SER A 23 14.07 -8.82 -20.65
N GLU A 24 14.28 -7.59 -21.08
CA GLU A 24 15.20 -6.69 -20.40
C GLU A 24 14.81 -6.89 -18.95
N ASN A 25 15.73 -7.49 -18.18
CA ASN A 25 15.61 -7.45 -16.74
C ASN A 25 15.60 -5.95 -16.51
N THR A 26 14.41 -5.37 -16.38
CA THR A 26 14.20 -4.00 -15.97
C THR A 26 15.01 -3.97 -14.70
N SER A 27 16.21 -3.40 -14.79
CA SER A 27 17.03 -3.11 -13.65
C SER A 27 16.09 -2.28 -12.83
N LYS A 28 15.52 -2.86 -11.77
CA LYS A 28 14.69 -2.12 -10.84
C LYS A 28 15.61 -1.01 -10.40
N THR A 29 15.38 0.19 -10.93
CA THR A 29 16.09 1.38 -10.53
C THR A 29 15.93 1.39 -9.03
N PHE A 30 17.05 1.32 -8.31
CA PHE A 30 17.03 1.36 -6.87
C PHE A 30 16.28 2.64 -6.49
N ALA A 31 15.05 2.45 -6.03
CA ALA A 31 14.15 3.49 -5.62
C ALA A 31 13.93 3.24 -4.14
N ASP A 32 14.23 4.24 -3.33
CA ASP A 32 14.02 4.14 -1.89
C ASP A 32 12.54 3.89 -1.63
N HIS A 33 12.23 2.71 -1.11
CA HIS A 33 10.88 2.33 -0.73
C HIS A 33 10.77 2.33 0.80
N ILE A 34 9.83 3.13 1.32
CA ILE A 34 9.52 3.17 2.75
C ILE A 34 8.24 2.36 2.97
N GLU A 35 8.37 1.18 3.56
CA GLU A 35 7.23 0.34 3.96
C GLU A 35 6.87 0.57 5.44
N ILE A 36 5.56 0.60 5.72
CA ILE A 36 5.07 0.53 7.09
C ILE A 36 5.31 -0.90 7.61
N SER A 37 6.04 -1.03 8.73
CA SER A 37 6.35 -2.33 9.32
C SER A 37 5.08 -3.15 9.63
N SER A 38 5.18 -4.48 9.53
CA SER A 38 4.09 -5.40 9.88
C SER A 38 3.54 -5.13 11.29
N LYS A 39 4.45 -4.91 12.23
CA LYS A 39 4.13 -4.56 13.63
C LYS A 39 3.33 -3.25 13.75
N ALA A 40 3.65 -2.23 12.94
CA ALA A 40 2.91 -0.97 12.94
C ALA A 40 1.50 -1.12 12.35
N LYS A 41 1.33 -1.97 11.32
CA LYS A 41 0.00 -2.31 10.76
C LYS A 41 -0.88 -3.03 11.79
N GLU A 42 -0.30 -3.94 12.56
CA GLU A 42 -1.01 -4.63 13.64
C GLU A 42 -1.45 -3.65 14.74
N MET A 43 -0.56 -2.73 15.16
CA MET A 43 -0.91 -1.69 16.15
C MET A 43 -1.99 -0.72 15.67
N GLN A 44 -2.00 -0.35 14.38
CA GLN A 44 -3.06 0.49 13.81
C GLN A 44 -4.44 -0.20 13.88
N SER A 45 -4.46 -1.53 13.78
CA SER A 45 -5.69 -2.32 13.75
C SER A 45 -6.35 -2.46 15.13
N THR A 46 -5.59 -2.27 16.23
CA THR A 46 -6.08 -2.38 17.62
C THR A 46 -6.88 -1.16 18.11
N SER A 47 -7.66 -0.50 17.25
CA SER A 47 -8.58 0.58 17.65
C SER A 47 -9.85 0.00 18.29
N THR A 48 -9.71 -0.59 19.46
CA THR A 48 -10.83 -1.11 20.29
C THR A 48 -11.75 0.00 20.82
N TYR A 49 -11.37 1.27 20.64
CA TYR A 49 -12.07 2.44 21.18
C TYR A 49 -13.17 3.01 20.27
N ALA A 50 -13.45 2.38 19.12
CA ALA A 50 -14.39 2.92 18.14
C ALA A 50 -15.81 3.17 18.72
N ASN A 51 -16.34 2.21 19.48
CA ASN A 51 -17.69 2.31 20.07
C ASN A 51 -17.75 3.38 21.17
N GLU A 52 -16.79 3.37 22.09
CA GLU A 52 -16.71 4.37 23.17
C GLU A 52 -16.52 5.79 22.62
N ARG A 53 -15.76 5.94 21.53
CA ARG A 53 -15.61 7.21 20.82
C ARG A 53 -16.93 7.65 20.18
N ALA A 54 -17.69 6.74 19.57
CA ALA A 54 -18.98 7.06 18.97
C ALA A 54 -19.97 7.60 20.02
N GLU A 55 -20.03 6.98 21.20
CA GLU A 55 -20.88 7.45 22.30
C GLU A 55 -20.47 8.84 22.81
N ARG A 56 -19.17 9.06 23.02
CA ARG A 56 -18.65 10.39 23.43
C ARG A 56 -18.97 11.46 22.40
N MET A 57 -18.83 11.16 21.12
CA MET A 57 -19.15 12.10 20.04
C MET A 57 -20.65 12.43 19.99
N LYS A 58 -21.52 11.45 20.24
CA LYS A 58 -22.97 11.70 20.27
C LYS A 58 -23.34 12.67 21.38
N LYS A 59 -22.87 12.43 22.61
CA LYS A 59 -23.10 13.33 23.76
C LYS A 59 -22.59 14.73 23.50
N LEU A 60 -21.37 14.85 22.95
CA LEU A 60 -20.79 16.14 22.62
C LEU A 60 -21.63 16.92 21.60
N LYS A 61 -22.19 16.25 20.59
CA LYS A 61 -23.10 16.89 19.62
C LYS A 61 -24.38 17.40 20.29
N GLU A 62 -25.00 16.58 21.13
CA GLU A 62 -26.20 16.98 21.88
C GLU A 62 -25.94 18.20 22.78
N ASP A 63 -24.78 18.26 23.45
CA ASP A 63 -24.37 19.41 24.27
C ASP A 63 -24.13 20.69 23.45
N ILE A 64 -23.59 20.54 22.23
CA ILE A 64 -23.37 21.67 21.31
C ILE A 64 -24.71 22.18 20.76
N ASP A 65 -25.58 21.28 20.29
CA ASP A 65 -26.88 21.62 19.71
C ASP A 65 -27.80 22.27 20.73
N SER A 66 -27.73 21.85 22.00
CA SER A 66 -28.47 22.47 23.11
C SER A 66 -27.88 23.81 23.59
N GLY A 67 -26.70 24.20 23.09
CA GLY A 67 -26.00 25.42 23.53
C GLY A 67 -25.39 25.32 24.94
N ASN A 68 -25.40 24.14 25.55
CA ASN A 68 -24.85 23.91 26.88
C ASN A 68 -23.35 23.61 26.89
N TYR A 69 -22.75 23.40 25.71
CA TYR A 69 -21.32 23.18 25.58
C TYR A 69 -20.51 24.44 25.96
N LYS A 70 -19.72 24.33 27.03
CA LYS A 70 -18.81 25.38 27.48
C LYS A 70 -17.37 24.94 27.30
N VAL A 71 -16.61 25.77 26.58
CA VAL A 71 -15.17 25.56 26.41
C VAL A 71 -14.45 25.92 27.70
N ASP A 72 -13.81 24.94 28.34
CA ASP A 72 -12.93 25.19 29.48
C ASP A 72 -11.49 25.44 29.00
N ALA A 73 -11.06 26.69 29.06
CA ALA A 73 -9.71 27.09 28.66
C ALA A 73 -8.60 26.42 29.49
N LYS A 74 -8.85 26.11 30.78
CA LYS A 74 -7.87 25.42 31.62
C LYS A 74 -7.70 23.98 31.18
N GLN A 75 -8.81 23.32 30.87
CA GLN A 75 -8.79 21.94 30.37
C GLN A 75 -8.07 21.86 29.01
N VAL A 76 -8.37 22.79 28.10
CA VAL A 76 -7.67 22.86 26.79
C VAL A 76 -6.17 22.99 26.97
N ALA A 77 -5.70 23.90 27.84
CA ALA A 77 -4.28 24.08 28.10
C ALA A 77 -3.63 22.82 28.72
N ALA A 78 -4.33 22.16 29.66
CA ALA A 78 -3.87 20.92 30.28
C ALA A 78 -3.75 19.78 29.25
N ASP A 79 -4.71 19.64 28.34
CA ASP A 79 -4.71 18.63 27.28
C ASP A 79 -3.60 18.88 26.26
N MET A 80 -3.38 20.13 25.86
CA MET A 80 -2.25 20.50 25.00
C MET A 80 -0.92 20.13 25.65
N LEU A 81 -0.72 20.49 26.92
CA LEU A 81 0.50 20.16 27.64
C LEU A 81 0.69 18.63 27.77
N LYS A 82 -0.37 17.89 28.08
CA LYS A 82 -0.35 16.42 28.17
C LYS A 82 0.04 15.75 26.84
N TYR A 83 -0.42 16.30 25.72
CA TYR A 83 -0.14 15.74 24.39
C TYR A 83 1.29 16.03 23.94
N TYR A 84 1.74 17.28 24.05
CA TYR A 84 3.02 17.74 23.48
C TYR A 84 4.23 17.56 24.39
N ARG A 85 4.06 17.43 25.71
CA ARG A 85 5.18 17.25 26.66
C ARG A 85 5.68 15.80 26.75
N ARG A 86 5.33 14.95 25.77
CA ARG A 86 5.81 13.57 25.69
C ARG A 86 7.21 13.49 25.10
#